data_AF-E2S7U8-F1
#
_entry.id   AF-E2S7U8-F1
#
_cell.length_a   1.000
_cell.length_b   1.000
_cell.length_c   1.000
_cell.angle_alpha   90.00
_cell.angle_beta   90.00
_cell.angle_gamma   90.00
#
_symmetry.space_group_name_H-M   'P 1'
#
loop_
_entity.id
_entity.type
_entity.pdbx_description
1 polymer ?
#
loop_
_entity_poly.entity_id
_entity_poly.type
_entity_poly.pdbx_seq_one_letter_code
_entity_poly.pdbx_strand_id
1 'polypeptide(L)'
;MGRGMSASTRGPGRADVVVCPDGPLLIRGDHVVQAADGSLHETTRPVSAVCRCGTSSIAPWCDGSHRLLDRATGPAPTTPTSKEAP
;
A
#
# COMPACT_ATOMS: atom_id res chain seq x y z
N MET A 1 -37.81 22.03 -18.62
CA MET A 1 -36.36 22.31 -18.73
C MET A 1 -35.61 21.32 -17.83
N GLY A 2 -34.42 20.89 -18.26
CA GLY A 2 -33.81 19.59 -17.97
C GLY A 2 -33.53 19.22 -16.51
N ARG A 3 -33.79 17.94 -16.18
CA ARG A 3 -33.32 17.31 -14.94
C ARG A 3 -31.83 17.01 -15.11
N GLY A 4 -30.99 17.69 -14.33
CA GLY A 4 -29.54 17.59 -14.39
C GLY A 4 -29.06 16.15 -14.21
N MET A 5 -28.05 15.80 -15.02
CA MET A 5 -27.34 14.53 -15.04
C MET A 5 -26.85 14.18 -13.63
N SER A 6 -27.41 13.14 -13.00
CA SER A 6 -26.77 12.52 -11.84
C SER A 6 -25.43 11.95 -12.31
N ALA A 7 -24.32 12.53 -11.85
CA ALA A 7 -23.02 11.89 -11.95
C ALA A 7 -23.12 10.54 -11.24
N SER A 8 -23.23 9.47 -12.03
CA SER A 8 -23.20 8.11 -11.53
C SER A 8 -21.80 7.92 -10.97
N THR A 9 -21.66 8.04 -9.64
CA THR A 9 -20.49 7.56 -8.93
C THR A 9 -20.50 6.05 -9.07
N ARG A 10 -19.97 5.57 -10.19
CA ARG A 10 -19.53 4.19 -10.30
C ARG A 10 -18.36 4.10 -9.34
N GLY A 11 -18.66 3.79 -8.08
CA GLY A 11 -17.65 3.52 -7.06
C GLY A 11 -16.65 2.53 -7.67
N PRO A 12 -15.34 2.71 -7.45
CA PRO A 12 -14.35 1.83 -8.05
C PRO A 12 -14.77 0.40 -7.72
N GLY A 13 -14.85 -0.43 -8.76
CA GLY A 13 -15.09 -1.87 -8.59
C GLY A 13 -14.10 -2.38 -7.53
N ARG A 14 -14.55 -3.31 -6.69
CA ARG A 14 -13.82 -3.82 -5.52
C ARG A 14 -12.30 -3.80 -5.73
N ALA A 15 -11.60 -2.87 -5.06
CA ALA A 15 -10.15 -2.80 -5.14
C ALA A 15 -9.54 -4.05 -4.50
N ASP A 16 -8.62 -4.71 -5.20
CA ASP A 16 -7.82 -5.80 -4.65
C ASP A 16 -6.54 -5.20 -4.07
N VAL A 17 -6.42 -5.31 -2.74
CA VAL A 17 -5.33 -4.74 -1.96
C VAL A 17 -4.59 -5.87 -1.24
N VAL A 18 -3.30 -6.01 -1.52
CA VAL A 18 -2.42 -6.98 -0.87
C VAL A 18 -1.43 -6.24 0.03
N VAL A 19 -1.35 -6.64 1.29
CA VAL A 19 -0.36 -6.14 2.24
C VAL A 19 0.87 -7.03 2.16
N CYS A 20 1.99 -6.49 1.69
CA CYS A 20 3.27 -7.22 1.75
C CYS A 20 3.86 -7.11 3.17
N PRO A 21 4.26 -8.23 3.81
CA PRO A 21 5.07 -8.20 5.03
C PRO A 21 6.29 -7.31 4.81
N ASP A 22 6.52 -6.40 5.75
CA ASP A 22 7.63 -5.42 5.73
C ASP A 22 7.74 -4.58 4.44
N GLY A 23 6.71 -4.62 3.61
CA GLY A 23 6.70 -4.03 2.29
C GLY A 23 5.51 -3.09 2.04
N PRO A 24 5.36 -2.66 0.78
CA PRO A 24 4.30 -1.75 0.36
C PRO A 24 2.92 -2.44 0.34
N LEU A 25 1.89 -1.61 0.16
CA LEU A 25 0.56 -2.08 -0.23
C LEU A 25 0.52 -2.19 -1.76
N LEU A 26 0.14 -3.36 -2.28
CA LEU A 26 -0.10 -3.54 -3.71
C LEU A 26 -1.59 -3.37 -3.99
N ILE A 27 -1.94 -2.42 -4.85
CA ILE A 27 -3.32 -2.13 -5.24
C ILE A 27 -3.48 -2.44 -6.72
N ARG A 28 -4.46 -3.28 -7.08
CA ARG A 28 -4.72 -3.67 -8.47
C ARG A 28 -5.86 -2.88 -9.09
N GLY A 29 -5.73 -2.59 -10.39
CA GLY A 29 -6.75 -1.91 -11.20
C GLY A 29 -6.79 -0.40 -10.99
N ASP A 30 -7.81 0.25 -11.54
CA ASP A 30 -7.98 1.71 -11.45
C ASP A 30 -8.34 2.13 -10.02
N HIS A 31 -7.59 3.08 -9.46
CA HIS A 31 -7.82 3.56 -8.09
C HIS A 31 -7.30 5.00 -7.88
N VAL A 32 -7.71 5.57 -6.75
CA VAL A 32 -7.24 6.87 -6.26
C VAL A 32 -6.55 6.66 -4.91
N VAL A 33 -5.36 7.22 -4.74
CA VAL A 33 -4.62 7.25 -3.48
C VAL A 33 -4.63 8.66 -2.94
N GLN A 34 -5.08 8.84 -1.70
CA GLN A 34 -4.96 10.10 -0.97
C GLN A 34 -3.66 10.10 -0.17
N ALA A 35 -2.79 11.08 -0.40
CA ALA A 35 -1.57 11.26 0.36
C ALA A 35 -1.84 11.98 1.70
N ALA A 36 -0.82 12.00 2.58
CA ALA A 36 -0.94 12.60 3.92
C ALA A 36 -1.18 14.12 3.89
N ASP A 37 -0.76 14.80 2.82
CA ASP A 37 -1.03 16.23 2.59
C ASP A 37 -2.44 16.49 2.00
N GLY A 38 -3.23 15.44 1.80
CA GLY A 38 -4.57 15.50 1.23
C GLY A 38 -4.62 15.46 -0.30
N SER A 39 -3.48 15.45 -1.00
CA SER A 39 -3.44 15.35 -2.46
C SER A 39 -3.97 13.99 -2.95
N LEU A 40 -4.65 14.01 -4.10
CA LEU A 40 -5.24 12.82 -4.73
C LEU A 40 -4.43 12.41 -5.94
N HIS A 41 -4.05 11.13 -6.00
CA HIS A 41 -3.33 10.54 -7.11
C HIS A 41 -4.18 9.46 -7.78
N GLU A 42 -4.67 9.77 -8.97
CA GLU A 42 -5.37 8.80 -9.83
C GLU A 42 -4.35 7.91 -10.56
N THR A 43 -4.68 6.63 -10.68
CA THR A 43 -3.82 5.67 -11.38
C THR A 43 -4.66 4.65 -12.13
N THR A 44 -4.23 4.38 -13.35
CA THR A 44 -4.76 3.34 -14.24
C THR A 44 -3.74 2.22 -14.47
N ARG A 45 -2.72 2.14 -13.59
CA ARG A 45 -1.70 1.10 -13.67
C ARG A 45 -2.33 -0.24 -13.24
N PRO A 46 -1.96 -1.37 -13.88
CA PRO A 46 -2.45 -2.68 -13.47
C PRO A 46 -2.20 -2.99 -11.99
N VAL A 47 -1.03 -2.56 -11.48
CA VAL A 47 -0.65 -2.64 -10.07
C VAL A 47 0.11 -1.36 -9.68
N SER A 48 -0.26 -0.76 -8.56
CA SER A 48 0.50 0.31 -7.90
C SER A 48 1.05 -0.18 -6.57
N ALA A 49 2.25 0.27 -6.19
CA ALA A 49 2.85 0.01 -4.89
C ALA A 49 2.82 1.28 -4.03
N VAL A 50 2.01 1.28 -2.97
CA VAL A 50 1.85 2.41 -2.03
C VAL A 50 2.76 2.21 -0.83
N CYS A 51 3.47 3.28 -0.46
CA CYS A 51 4.39 3.28 0.68
C CYS A 51 3.62 3.07 2.00
N ARG A 52 4.14 2.17 2.82
CA ARG A 52 3.66 1.94 4.20
C ARG A 52 4.69 2.31 5.26
N CYS A 53 5.95 2.43 4.88
CA CYS A 53 7.07 2.62 5.81
C CYS A 53 7.37 4.09 6.16
N GLY A 54 6.78 5.04 5.44
CA GLY A 54 6.92 6.48 5.72
C GLY A 54 8.24 7.12 5.27
N THR A 55 9.18 6.36 4.71
CA THR A 55 10.51 6.85 4.31
C THR A 55 10.71 7.01 2.80
N SER A 56 9.67 6.78 2.00
CA SER A 56 9.77 6.95 0.54
C SER A 56 10.00 8.41 0.17
N SER A 57 10.91 8.65 -0.77
CA SER A 57 11.17 9.98 -1.33
C SER A 57 10.14 10.39 -2.40
N ILE A 58 9.27 9.46 -2.83
CA ILE A 58 8.23 9.67 -3.85
C ILE A 58 6.83 9.36 -3.32
N ALA A 59 6.59 9.64 -2.04
CA ALA A 59 5.29 9.45 -1.41
C ALA A 59 4.15 10.03 -2.30
N PRO A 60 3.01 9.33 -2.43
CA PRO A 60 2.60 8.14 -1.67
C PRO A 60 3.15 6.79 -2.19
N TRP A 61 4.00 6.79 -3.22
CA TRP A 61 4.47 5.56 -3.87
C TRP A 61 5.67 4.94 -3.15
N CYS A 62 5.85 3.63 -3.31
CA CYS A 62 7.03 2.94 -2.80
C CYS A 62 8.20 3.03 -3.79
N ASP A 63 9.35 3.52 -3.34
CA ASP A 63 10.64 3.53 -4.07
C ASP A 63 11.61 2.40 -3.65
N GLY A 64 11.22 1.59 -2.68
CA GLY A 64 12.06 0.52 -2.13
C GLY A 64 12.79 0.88 -0.84
N SER A 65 12.64 2.11 -0.32
CA SER A 65 13.28 2.55 0.94
C SER A 65 12.95 1.66 2.16
N HIS A 66 11.83 0.93 2.14
CA HIS A 66 11.47 -0.03 3.20
C HIS A 66 12.55 -1.09 3.46
N ARG A 67 13.27 -1.53 2.41
CA ARG A 67 14.32 -2.57 2.54
C ARG A 67 15.49 -2.13 3.42
N LEU A 68 15.72 -0.82 3.52
CA LEU A 68 16.76 -0.26 4.38
C LEU A 68 16.34 -0.31 5.86
N LEU A 69 15.03 -0.16 6.13
CA LEU A 69 14.47 -0.26 7.47
C LEU A 69 14.40 -1.70 7.94
N ASP A 70 14.01 -2.63 7.08
CA ASP A 70 13.94 -4.06 7.44
C ASP A 70 15.31 -4.61 7.83
N ARG A 71 16.38 -4.13 7.19
CA ARG A 71 17.75 -4.47 7.59
C ARG A 71 18.11 -3.87 8.96
N ALA A 72 17.58 -2.70 9.29
CA ALA A 72 17.87 -1.99 10.53
C ALA A 72 16.98 -2.46 11.71
N THR A 73 15.78 -2.96 11.42
CA THR A 73 14.73 -3.32 12.40
C THR A 73 14.28 -4.77 12.23
N GLY A 74 15.10 -5.62 11.59
CA GLY A 74 14.80 -7.03 11.43
C GLY A 74 14.35 -7.63 12.76
N PRO A 75 13.37 -8.56 12.77
CA PRO A 75 12.90 -9.15 14.01
C PRO A 75 14.12 -9.63 14.79
N ALA A 76 14.18 -9.31 16.09
CA ALA A 76 15.20 -9.89 16.97
C ALA A 76 15.24 -11.39 16.67
N PRO A 77 16.43 -12.01 16.50
CA PRO A 77 16.51 -13.41 16.09
C PRO A 77 15.69 -14.24 17.07
N THR A 78 14.51 -14.68 16.65
CA THR A 78 13.70 -15.59 17.42
C THR A 78 14.42 -16.92 17.32
N THR A 79 15.25 -17.19 18.33
CA THR A 79 15.88 -18.49 18.48
C THR A 79 14.73 -19.49 18.53
N PRO A 80 14.65 -20.47 17.61
CA PRO A 80 13.66 -21.54 17.77
C PRO A 80 14.03 -22.25 19.07
N THR A 81 13.16 -22.15 20.08
CA THR A 81 13.32 -22.89 21.33
C THR A 81 13.38 -24.36 20.97
N SER A 82 14.60 -24.89 20.94
CA SER A 82 14.84 -26.29 20.72
C SER A 82 14.70 -26.98 22.06
N LYS A 83 13.79 -27.95 22.10
CA LYS A 83 13.65 -29.03 23.09
C LYS A 83 12.73 -28.76 24.29
N GLU A 84 11.46 -29.13 24.12
CA GLU A 84 10.69 -29.72 25.21
C GLU A 84 10.50 -31.20 24.87
N ALA A 85 11.08 -32.07 25.70
CA ALA A 85 10.97 -33.51 25.61
C ALA A 85 10.66 -34.04 27.01
N PRO A 86 9.55 -34.75 27.19
CA PRO A 86 9.48 -35.91 28.08
C PRO A 86 9.67 -37.21 27.30
#